data_AF-A0A2R6K8B2-F1
#
_entry.id   AF-A0A2R6K8B2-F1
#
_cell.length_a   1.000
_cell.length_b   1.000
_cell.length_c   1.000
_cell.angle_alpha   90.00
_cell.angle_beta   90.00
_cell.angle_gamma   90.00
#
_symmetry.space_group_name_H-M   'P 1'
#
loop_
_entity.id
_entity.type
_entity.pdbx_description
1 polymer ?
#
loop_
_entity_poly.entity_id
_entity_poly.type
_entity_poly.pdbx_seq_one_letter_code
_entity_poly.pdbx_strand_id
1 'polypeptide(L)'
;MTGVYEYALGDETDDLHPKVRNRYALGPEDEYATIGRGKMDITRGTLALPVVSVMPFWNLLFPESGTDVPFSVTTVGFRDPMGYEALTTCREFEFDGTIRQFDSLTVWDDERDRL
;
A
#
# COMPACT_ATOMS: atom_id res chain seq x y z
N MET A 1 -8.66 18.67 2.91
CA MET A 1 -8.23 17.81 1.78
C MET A 1 -8.30 16.41 2.33
N THR A 2 -9.12 15.59 1.69
CA THR A 2 -9.63 14.33 2.24
C THR A 2 -8.99 13.22 1.45
N GLY A 3 -8.28 12.31 2.13
CA GLY A 3 -7.66 11.17 1.46
C GLY A 3 -8.70 10.13 1.04
N VAL A 4 -8.34 9.25 0.08
CA VAL A 4 -9.23 8.18 -0.43
C VAL A 4 -9.91 7.37 0.68
N TYR A 5 -9.21 7.10 1.79
CA TYR A 5 -9.77 6.37 2.94
C TYR A 5 -10.71 7.22 3.81
N GLU A 6 -10.52 8.54 3.86
CA GLU A 6 -11.39 9.42 4.64
C GLU A 6 -12.77 9.55 3.99
N TYR A 7 -12.87 9.45 2.66
CA TYR A 7 -14.17 9.33 1.98
C TYR A 7 -14.91 8.06 2.40
N ALA A 8 -14.21 6.93 2.46
CA ALA A 8 -14.80 5.65 2.80
C ALA A 8 -15.17 5.51 4.29
N LEU A 9 -14.40 6.14 5.18
CA LEU A 9 -14.60 6.04 6.64
C LEU A 9 -15.48 7.16 7.21
N GLY A 10 -15.57 8.32 6.53
CA GLY A 10 -16.32 9.47 7.02
C GLY A 10 -15.88 9.88 8.44
N ASP A 11 -16.85 10.02 9.34
CA ASP A 11 -16.62 10.42 10.74
C ASP A 11 -15.78 9.42 11.55
N GLU A 12 -15.76 8.13 11.17
CA GLU A 12 -14.95 7.09 11.84
C GLU A 12 -13.43 7.29 11.62
N THR A 13 -13.04 8.16 10.70
CA THR A 13 -11.64 8.57 10.50
C THR A 13 -11.03 9.10 11.79
N ASP A 14 -11.82 9.78 12.64
CA ASP A 14 -11.31 10.36 13.88
C ASP A 14 -10.90 9.31 14.93
N ASP A 15 -11.45 8.10 14.83
CA ASP A 15 -11.11 6.97 15.72
C ASP A 15 -9.80 6.27 15.34
N LEU A 16 -9.29 6.54 14.13
CA LEU A 16 -8.01 5.99 13.70
C LEU A 16 -6.85 6.57 14.53
N HIS A 17 -5.85 5.73 14.78
CA HIS A 17 -4.61 6.18 15.41
C HIS A 17 -3.98 7.35 14.61
N PRO A 18 -3.47 8.43 15.24
CA PRO A 18 -3.02 9.64 14.54
C PRO A 18 -1.97 9.39 13.44
N LYS A 19 -1.06 8.43 13.66
CA LYS A 19 -0.07 8.04 12.63
C LYS A 19 -0.69 7.34 11.42
N VAL A 20 -1.80 6.63 11.61
CA VAL A 20 -2.55 5.97 10.53
C VAL A 20 -3.28 7.03 9.73
N ARG A 21 -3.96 7.96 10.41
CA ARG A 21 -4.61 9.13 9.77
C ARG A 21 -3.62 9.92 8.92
N ASN A 22 -2.50 10.37 9.50
CA ASN A 22 -1.48 11.14 8.78
C ASN A 22 -0.91 10.41 7.56
N ARG A 23 -0.85 9.08 7.60
CA ARG A 23 -0.37 8.27 6.48
C ARG A 23 -1.35 8.24 5.32
N TYR A 24 -2.65 8.25 5.62
CA TYR A 24 -3.73 8.10 4.64
C TYR A 24 -4.45 9.41 4.31
N ALA A 25 -4.13 10.51 4.99
CA ALA A 25 -4.62 11.86 4.73
C ALA A 25 -4.06 12.49 3.43
N LEU A 26 -3.54 11.66 2.52
CA LEU A 26 -2.99 12.06 1.23
C LEU A 26 -4.12 12.24 0.22
N GLY A 27 -4.35 13.47 -0.20
CA GLY A 27 -5.20 13.81 -1.33
C GLY A 27 -4.42 13.79 -2.66
N PRO A 28 -5.12 13.82 -3.81
CA PRO A 28 -4.49 13.84 -5.12
C PRO A 28 -3.73 15.13 -5.45
N GLU A 29 -4.05 16.23 -4.76
CA GLU A 29 -3.41 17.54 -4.94
C GLU A 29 -2.21 17.74 -3.99
N ASP A 30 -1.91 16.76 -3.15
CA ASP A 30 -0.80 16.85 -2.21
C ASP A 30 0.55 16.64 -2.92
N GLU A 31 1.43 17.63 -2.84
CA GLU A 31 2.78 17.56 -3.43
C GLU A 31 3.79 16.75 -2.58
N TYR A 32 3.31 15.92 -1.65
CA TYR A 32 4.16 15.14 -0.75
C TYR A 32 3.80 13.66 -0.74
N ALA A 33 4.82 12.82 -0.52
CA ALA A 33 4.67 11.39 -0.33
C ALA A 33 4.91 11.04 1.14
N THR A 34 4.19 10.03 1.65
CA THR A 34 4.50 9.47 2.97
C THR A 34 5.39 8.25 2.83
N ILE A 35 6.51 8.23 3.56
CA ILE A 35 7.45 7.11 3.57
C ILE A 35 7.51 6.52 4.98
N GLY A 36 7.05 5.28 5.12
CA GLY A 36 7.23 4.46 6.31
C GLY A 36 8.42 3.51 6.16
N ARG A 37 9.08 3.20 7.29
CA ARG A 37 10.10 2.15 7.36
C ARG A 37 9.86 1.30 8.59
N GLY A 38 10.18 0.02 8.50
CA GLY A 38 10.01 -0.90 9.61
C GLY A 38 10.68 -2.24 9.35
N LYS A 39 10.36 -3.20 10.23
CA LYS A 39 10.71 -4.60 10.09
C LYS A 39 9.45 -5.44 10.16
N MET A 40 9.41 -6.53 9.40
CA MET A 40 8.24 -7.39 9.33
C MET A 40 8.64 -8.87 9.34
N ASP A 41 7.87 -9.68 10.05
CA ASP A 41 7.95 -11.13 9.95
C ASP A 41 7.04 -11.61 8.82
N ILE A 42 7.64 -12.33 7.87
CA ILE A 42 6.98 -12.76 6.64
C ILE A 42 6.99 -14.28 6.59
N THR A 43 5.79 -14.84 6.56
CA THR A 43 5.54 -16.27 6.40
C THR A 43 4.78 -16.55 5.13
N ARG A 44 4.95 -17.74 4.55
CA ARG A 44 4.19 -18.19 3.38
C ARG A 44 3.65 -19.60 3.59
N GLY A 45 2.54 -19.90 2.92
CA GLY A 45 2.03 -21.26 2.81
C GLY A 45 2.83 -22.08 1.79
N THR A 46 3.21 -23.30 2.15
CA THR A 46 3.95 -24.21 1.24
C THR A 46 3.16 -24.58 -0.01
N LEU A 47 1.84 -24.70 0.09
CA LEU A 47 0.96 -24.98 -1.06
C LEU A 47 0.85 -23.81 -2.04
N ALA A 48 1.08 -22.58 -1.59
CA ALA A 48 1.00 -21.39 -2.43
C ALA A 48 2.28 -21.15 -3.25
N LEU A 49 3.38 -21.83 -2.92
CA LEU A 49 4.72 -21.63 -3.50
C LEU A 49 4.74 -21.56 -5.03
N PRO A 50 4.11 -22.50 -5.78
CA PRO A 50 4.17 -22.46 -7.24
C PRO A 50 3.57 -21.17 -7.81
N VAL A 51 2.49 -20.69 -7.19
CA VAL A 51 1.77 -19.49 -7.62
C VAL A 51 2.54 -18.23 -7.25
N VAL A 52 2.96 -18.11 -5.98
CA VAL A 52 3.65 -16.90 -5.49
C VAL A 52 5.07 -16.76 -6.04
N SER A 53 5.65 -17.80 -6.65
CA SER A 53 6.99 -17.72 -7.26
C SER A 53 7.00 -16.94 -8.59
N VAL A 54 5.86 -16.84 -9.27
CA VAL A 54 5.75 -16.13 -10.56
C VAL A 54 5.27 -14.68 -10.38
N MET A 55 4.53 -14.44 -9.29
CA MET A 55 3.95 -13.14 -8.95
C MET A 55 4.92 -11.95 -8.81
N PRO A 56 6.21 -12.11 -8.39
CA PRO A 56 7.13 -10.98 -8.28
C PRO A 56 7.36 -10.24 -9.59
N PHE A 57 7.14 -10.89 -10.74
CA PHE A 57 7.27 -10.26 -12.05
C PHE A 57 6.29 -9.08 -12.26
N TRP A 58 5.19 -9.05 -11.51
CA TRP A 58 4.18 -7.99 -11.57
C TRP A 58 4.12 -7.15 -10.29
N ASN A 59 5.16 -7.18 -9.45
CA ASN A 59 5.16 -6.53 -8.13
C ASN A 59 3.97 -6.98 -7.25
N LEU A 60 3.61 -8.27 -7.35
CA LEU A 60 2.59 -8.90 -6.51
C LEU A 60 3.26 -9.65 -5.34
N LEU A 61 2.62 -10.69 -4.83
CA LEU A 61 3.18 -11.55 -3.79
C LEU A 61 4.50 -12.20 -4.24
N PHE A 62 5.27 -12.68 -3.25
CA PHE A 62 6.59 -13.22 -3.48
C PHE A 62 6.87 -14.45 -2.60
N PRO A 63 7.79 -15.34 -3.02
CA PRO A 63 8.03 -16.61 -2.33
C PRO A 63 8.98 -16.50 -1.13
N GLU A 64 9.61 -15.36 -0.87
CA GLU A 64 10.52 -15.20 0.25
C GLU A 64 9.80 -15.24 1.60
N SER A 65 10.51 -15.67 2.65
CA SER A 65 10.07 -15.63 4.04
C SER A 65 11.25 -15.23 4.91
N GLY A 66 10.98 -14.58 6.04
CA GLY A 66 12.02 -14.16 6.95
C GLY A 66 11.45 -13.57 8.22
N THR A 67 12.31 -13.34 9.19
CA THR A 67 12.01 -12.65 10.44
C THR A 67 12.78 -11.33 10.43
N ASP A 68 12.20 -10.28 11.00
CA ASP A 68 12.80 -8.95 11.07
C ASP A 68 13.20 -8.37 9.70
N VAL A 69 12.46 -8.72 8.64
CA VAL A 69 12.75 -8.30 7.26
C VAL A 69 12.58 -6.78 7.15
N PRO A 70 13.64 -6.01 6.84
CA PRO A 70 13.53 -4.58 6.64
C PRO A 70 12.59 -4.29 5.47
N PHE A 71 11.70 -3.32 5.66
CA PHE A 71 10.84 -2.87 4.59
C PHE A 71 10.69 -1.35 4.60
N SER A 72 10.45 -0.82 3.41
CA SER A 72 10.00 0.54 3.19
C SER A 72 8.60 0.53 2.57
N VAL A 73 7.83 1.57 2.83
CA VAL A 73 6.54 1.75 2.19
C VAL A 73 6.31 3.19 1.83
N THR A 74 6.10 3.44 0.56
CA THR A 74 5.85 4.78 0.00
C THR A 74 4.40 4.84 -0.43
N THR A 75 3.69 5.87 0.04
CA THR A 75 2.29 6.11 -0.29
C THR A 75 2.18 7.47 -0.96
N VAL A 76 1.50 7.53 -2.11
CA VAL A 76 1.33 8.74 -2.92
C VAL A 76 -0.12 8.81 -3.41
N GLY A 77 -0.76 9.96 -3.21
CA GLY A 77 -2.07 10.29 -3.79
C GLY A 77 -1.90 10.92 -5.16
N PHE A 78 -2.78 10.58 -6.11
CA PHE A 78 -2.81 11.19 -7.44
C PHE A 78 -4.19 11.06 -8.08
N ARG A 79 -4.50 11.87 -9.09
CA ARG A 79 -5.63 11.64 -9.99
C ARG A 79 -5.18 10.77 -11.16
N ASP A 80 -5.91 9.69 -11.41
CA ASP A 80 -5.63 8.83 -12.55
C ASP A 80 -6.05 9.50 -13.88
N PRO A 81 -5.65 8.95 -15.05
CA PRO A 81 -6.01 9.52 -16.35
C PRO A 81 -7.51 9.53 -16.66
N MET A 82 -8.32 8.76 -15.92
CA MET A 82 -9.78 8.72 -16.03
C MET A 82 -10.47 9.71 -15.07
N GLY A 83 -9.70 10.41 -14.22
CA GLY A 83 -10.17 11.43 -13.30
C GLY A 83 -10.45 10.92 -11.88
N TYR A 84 -10.25 9.64 -11.60
CA TYR A 84 -10.50 9.06 -10.27
C TYR A 84 -9.40 9.46 -9.28
N GLU A 85 -9.80 9.67 -8.03
CA GLU A 85 -8.84 9.87 -6.94
C GLU A 85 -8.25 8.52 -6.55
N ALA A 86 -6.93 8.40 -6.63
CA ALA A 86 -6.22 7.16 -6.43
C ALA A 86 -5.07 7.32 -5.44
N LEU A 87 -4.75 6.24 -4.76
CA LEU A 87 -3.65 6.12 -3.83
C LEU A 87 -2.79 4.93 -4.24
N THR A 88 -1.55 5.17 -4.61
CA THR A 88 -0.58 4.08 -4.80
C THR A 88 0.20 3.85 -3.52
N THR A 89 0.37 2.58 -3.15
CA THR A 89 1.20 2.14 -2.04
C THR A 89 2.22 1.14 -2.56
N CYS A 90 3.48 1.57 -2.65
CA CYS A 90 4.59 0.73 -3.06
C CYS A 90 5.34 0.26 -1.81
N ARG A 91 5.49 -1.05 -1.64
CA ARG A 91 6.25 -1.65 -0.54
C ARG A 91 7.48 -2.35 -1.09
N GLU A 92 8.63 -2.08 -0.51
CA GLU A 92 9.87 -2.77 -0.83
C GLU A 92 10.35 -3.55 0.39
N PHE A 93 10.71 -4.81 0.19
CA PHE A 93 11.19 -5.73 1.20
C PHE A 93 12.61 -6.18 0.85
N GLU A 94 13.53 -6.03 1.81
CA GLU A 94 14.93 -6.37 1.64
C GLU A 94 15.21 -7.75 2.23
N PHE A 95 15.49 -8.73 1.36
CA PHE A 95 15.93 -10.07 1.73
C PHE A 95 17.42 -10.25 1.47
N ASP A 96 17.99 -11.32 2.00
CA ASP A 96 19.37 -11.68 1.68
C ASP A 96 19.50 -12.04 0.20
N GLY A 97 20.20 -11.18 -0.57
CA GLY A 97 20.44 -11.35 -2.00
C GLY A 97 19.29 -10.96 -2.93
N THR A 98 18.15 -10.44 -2.45
CA THR A 98 17.07 -9.97 -3.33
C THR A 98 16.19 -8.89 -2.71
N ILE A 99 15.59 -8.05 -3.55
CA ILE A 99 14.58 -7.07 -3.15
C ILE A 99 13.26 -7.48 -3.79
N ARG A 100 12.17 -7.42 -3.01
CA ARG A 100 10.82 -7.67 -3.49
C ARG A 100 9.96 -6.44 -3.37
N GLN A 101 9.22 -6.15 -4.43
CA GLN A 101 8.27 -5.06 -4.48
C GLN A 101 6.85 -5.62 -4.45
N PHE A 102 5.99 -4.99 -3.66
CA PHE A 102 4.57 -5.31 -3.58
C PHE A 102 3.72 -4.04 -3.64
N ASP A 103 3.09 -3.82 -4.79
CA ASP A 103 2.36 -2.60 -5.10
C ASP A 103 0.85 -2.82 -4.94
N SER A 104 0.16 -1.80 -4.47
CA SER A 104 -1.30 -1.75 -4.51
C SER A 104 -1.79 -0.38 -4.92
N LEU A 105 -2.83 -0.38 -5.74
CA LEU A 105 -3.57 0.80 -6.14
C LEU A 105 -4.94 0.75 -5.48
N THR A 106 -5.29 1.80 -4.74
CA THR A 106 -6.63 2.02 -4.19
C THR A 106 -7.26 3.17 -4.94
N VAL A 107 -8.50 3.02 -5.39
CA VAL A 107 -9.19 4.04 -6.21
C VAL A 107 -10.53 4.34 -5.55
N TRP A 108 -10.89 5.62 -5.46
CA TRP A 108 -12.23 6.03 -5.04
C TRP A 108 -13.16 6.14 -6.26
N ASP A 109 -14.27 5.42 -6.22
CA ASP A 109 -15.35 5.47 -7.21
C ASP A 109 -16.52 6.30 -6.64
N ASP A 110 -16.48 7.61 -6.89
CA ASP A 110 -17.47 8.57 -6.38
C ASP A 110 -18.90 8.28 -6.86
N GLU A 111 -19.05 7.78 -8.10
CA GLU A 111 -20.37 7.44 -8.66
C GLU A 111 -21.04 6.27 -7.92
N ARG A 112 -20.23 5.39 -7.31
CA ARG A 112 -20.70 4.17 -6.65
C ARG A 112 -20.44 4.15 -5.15
N ASP A 113 -19.89 5.23 -4.60
CA ASP A 113 -19.59 5.42 -3.18
C ASP A 113 -18.77 4.25 -2.58
N ARG A 114 -17.65 3.89 -3.23
CA ARG A 114 -16.82 2.74 -2.82
C ARG A 114 -15.34 2.84 -3.24
N LEU A 115 -14.53 2.01 -2.57
CA LEU A 115 -13.12 1.71 -2.91
C LEU A 115 -12.97 0.55 -3.90
#